data_AF-A0A7C2RIY6-F1
#
_entry.id   AF-A0A7C2RIY6-F1
#
_cell.length_a   1.000
_cell.length_b   1.000
_cell.length_c   1.000
_cell.angle_alpha   90.00
_cell.angle_beta   90.00
_cell.angle_gamma   90.00
#
_symmetry.space_group_name_H-M   'P 1'
#
loop_
_entity.id
_entity.type
_entity.pdbx_description
1 polymer ?
#
loop_
_entity_poly.entity_id
_entity_poly.type
_entity_poly.pdbx_seq_one_letter_code
_entity_poly.pdbx_strand_id
1 'polypeptide(L)'
;MIVSIKSATSDQRPIVDYDYIGTGRVLQRAYPINSTRLTHLNDAGTADVGYDGLRRRVQLRRLRADHSQIVAFGHTYDRMNNKLSEEKRQHPDRQRVVPLRFSLSPLAVRPWAAQRQQRWARPKVICTSRCPS
;
A
#
# COMPACT_ATOMS: atom_id res chain seq x y z
N MET A 1 -58.80 -19.50 4.56
CA MET A 1 -57.67 -18.80 3.92
C MET A 1 -56.79 -18.26 5.05
N ILE A 2 -55.65 -18.88 5.33
CA ILE A 2 -54.74 -18.42 6.41
C ILE A 2 -53.61 -17.64 5.74
N VAL A 3 -53.51 -16.35 6.06
CA VAL A 3 -52.43 -15.48 5.57
C VAL A 3 -51.26 -15.60 6.54
N SER A 4 -50.21 -16.30 6.12
CA SER A 4 -48.91 -16.31 6.81
C SER A 4 -48.16 -15.02 6.52
N ILE A 5 -48.17 -14.10 7.46
CA ILE A 5 -47.25 -12.96 7.48
C ILE A 5 -45.88 -13.45 7.95
N LYS A 6 -44.96 -13.65 6.99
CA LYS A 6 -43.53 -13.78 7.30
C LYS A 6 -43.02 -12.41 7.70
N SER A 7 -42.84 -12.18 9.00
CA SER A 7 -42.13 -11.01 9.50
C SER A 7 -40.70 -11.08 8.99
N ALA A 8 -40.33 -10.17 8.08
CA ALA A 8 -38.94 -9.95 7.74
C ALA A 8 -38.26 -9.37 8.99
N THR A 9 -37.52 -10.21 9.71
CA THR A 9 -36.59 -9.76 10.74
C THR A 9 -35.69 -8.74 10.06
N SER A 10 -35.73 -7.47 10.49
CA SER A 10 -34.79 -6.49 9.99
C SER A 10 -33.40 -7.07 10.20
N ASP A 11 -32.55 -6.99 9.17
CA ASP A 11 -31.17 -7.45 9.18
C ASP A 11 -30.38 -6.56 10.16
N GLN A 12 -30.62 -6.73 11.47
CA GLN A 12 -30.01 -5.97 12.55
C GLN A 12 -28.59 -6.48 12.76
N ARG A 13 -27.72 -6.16 11.81
CA ARG A 13 -26.29 -6.38 11.99
C ARG A 13 -25.74 -5.29 12.91
N PRO A 14 -24.92 -5.65 13.91
CA PRO A 14 -24.25 -4.66 14.73
C PRO A 14 -23.40 -3.76 13.84
N ILE A 15 -23.42 -2.45 14.12
CA ILE A 15 -22.60 -1.48 13.40
C ILE A 15 -21.11 -1.77 13.64
N VAL A 16 -20.78 -2.19 14.86
CA VAL A 16 -19.43 -2.46 15.34
C VAL A 16 -19.45 -3.54 16.41
N ASP A 17 -18.49 -4.46 16.33
CA ASP A 17 -18.17 -5.39 17.42
C ASP A 17 -16.80 -5.04 18.04
N TYR A 18 -16.68 -5.21 19.35
CA TYR A 18 -15.47 -4.91 20.10
C TYR A 18 -14.97 -6.16 20.82
N ASP A 19 -13.68 -6.41 20.69
CA ASP A 19 -12.95 -7.35 21.51
C ASP A 19 -11.99 -6.57 22.42
N TYR A 20 -11.88 -6.98 23.68
CA TYR A 20 -11.17 -6.24 24.72
C TYR A 20 -10.07 -7.09 25.36
N ILE A 21 -8.94 -6.44 25.65
CA ILE A 21 -7.86 -7.00 26.47
C ILE A 21 -7.86 -6.40 27.87
N GLY A 22 -8.20 -7.23 28.85
CA GLY A 22 -8.34 -6.81 30.25
C GLY A 22 -9.58 -5.94 30.47
N THR A 23 -9.49 -4.98 31.39
CA THR A 23 -10.65 -4.24 31.92
C THR A 23 -11.23 -3.14 31.03
N GLY A 24 -10.71 -2.91 29.82
CA GLY A 24 -11.29 -1.87 28.95
C GLY A 24 -10.47 -1.40 27.77
N ARG A 25 -9.35 -2.06 27.45
CA ARG A 25 -8.59 -1.72 26.24
C ARG A 25 -9.12 -2.51 25.07
N VAL A 26 -9.39 -1.85 23.96
CA VAL A 26 -9.84 -2.51 22.75
C VAL A 26 -8.66 -3.28 22.16
N LEU A 27 -8.81 -4.59 21.98
CA LEU A 27 -7.88 -5.44 21.25
C LEU A 27 -8.20 -5.42 19.76
N GLN A 28 -9.49 -5.57 19.43
CA GLN A 28 -9.99 -5.53 18.07
C GLN A 28 -11.32 -4.79 17.99
N ARG A 29 -11.56 -4.15 16.85
CA ARG A 29 -12.84 -3.52 16.51
C ARG A 29 -13.23 -3.96 15.10
N ALA A 30 -14.25 -4.80 14.99
CA ALA A 30 -14.77 -5.28 13.71
C ALA A 30 -15.93 -4.40 13.24
N TYR A 31 -16.00 -4.19 11.92
CA TYR A 31 -17.07 -3.45 11.27
C TYR A 31 -17.80 -4.40 10.30
N PRO A 32 -18.84 -5.14 10.76
CA PRO A 32 -19.51 -6.18 9.98
C PRO A 32 -20.09 -5.67 8.65
N ILE A 33 -20.54 -4.42 8.61
CA ILE A 33 -21.13 -3.80 7.42
C ILE A 33 -20.08 -3.59 6.31
N ASN A 34 -18.87 -3.14 6.68
CA ASN A 34 -17.81 -2.82 5.71
C ASN A 34 -16.75 -3.93 5.59
N SER A 35 -16.91 -5.02 6.36
CA SER A 35 -15.97 -6.14 6.42
C SER A 35 -14.51 -5.70 6.66
N THR A 36 -14.32 -4.66 7.49
CA THR A 36 -13.00 -4.21 7.92
C THR A 36 -12.84 -4.42 9.41
N ARG A 37 -11.61 -4.58 9.88
CA ARG A 37 -11.30 -4.65 11.31
C ARG A 37 -10.09 -3.81 11.66
N LEU A 38 -10.14 -3.18 12.81
CA LEU A 38 -8.98 -2.58 13.47
C LEU A 38 -8.43 -3.59 14.47
N THR A 39 -7.12 -3.82 14.47
CA THR A 39 -6.44 -4.76 15.37
C THR A 39 -5.19 -4.15 15.96
N HIS A 40 -4.90 -4.52 17.21
CA HIS A 40 -3.66 -4.24 17.94
C HIS A 40 -2.71 -5.45 17.95
N LEU A 41 -3.07 -6.53 17.26
CA LEU A 41 -2.27 -7.75 17.19
C LEU A 41 -1.18 -7.69 16.09
N ASN A 42 -0.14 -8.51 16.26
CA ASN A 42 0.88 -8.80 15.25
C ASN A 42 0.27 -9.44 13.98
N ASP A 43 1.09 -9.62 12.93
CA ASP A 43 0.65 -10.25 11.66
C ASP A 43 0.07 -11.65 11.85
N ALA A 44 0.64 -12.42 12.79
CA ALA A 44 0.16 -13.76 13.14
C ALA A 44 -1.13 -13.76 13.97
N GLY A 45 -1.57 -12.62 14.50
CA GLY A 45 -2.73 -12.53 15.39
C GLY A 45 -2.52 -13.15 16.78
N THR A 46 -1.29 -13.43 17.18
CA THR A 46 -0.96 -14.18 18.41
C THR A 46 -0.53 -13.32 19.58
N ALA A 47 -0.05 -12.10 19.32
CA ALA A 47 0.48 -11.22 20.35
C ALA A 47 0.01 -9.78 20.17
N ASP A 48 -0.26 -9.11 21.30
CA ASP A 48 -0.49 -7.67 21.35
C ASP A 48 0.83 -6.94 21.09
N VAL A 49 0.84 -6.14 20.02
CA VAL A 49 1.93 -5.22 19.68
C VAL A 49 1.44 -3.78 19.61
N GLY A 50 0.15 -3.56 19.87
CA GLY A 50 -0.50 -2.27 19.74
C GLY A 50 -0.38 -1.42 20.98
N TYR A 51 -0.08 -2.00 22.13
CA TYR A 51 0.11 -1.31 23.39
C TYR A 51 1.53 -1.50 23.96
N ASP A 52 2.05 -0.45 24.61
CA ASP A 52 3.27 -0.55 25.41
C ASP A 52 2.97 -0.98 26.87
N GLY A 53 4.03 -1.14 27.68
CA GLY A 53 3.91 -1.50 29.10
C GLY A 53 3.15 -0.47 29.94
N LEU A 54 3.08 0.78 29.50
CA LEU A 54 2.29 1.86 30.11
C LEU A 54 0.86 1.92 29.57
N ARG A 55 0.46 0.95 28.74
CA ARG A 55 -0.88 0.82 28.14
C ARG A 55 -1.22 1.93 27.15
N ARG A 56 -0.20 2.55 26.54
CA ARG A 56 -0.33 3.56 25.49
C ARG A 56 -0.34 2.88 24.12
N ARG A 57 -1.07 3.45 23.17
CA ARG A 57 -1.25 2.87 21.83
C ARG A 57 -0.05 3.17 20.93
N VAL A 58 0.85 2.22 20.76
CA VAL A 58 2.04 2.31 19.91
C VAL A 58 1.82 1.82 18.49
N GLN A 59 0.89 0.90 18.27
CA GLN A 59 0.59 0.40 16.93
C GLN A 59 -0.91 0.15 16.76
N LEU A 60 -1.44 0.48 15.58
CA LEU A 60 -2.79 0.10 15.19
C LEU A 60 -2.81 -0.25 13.71
N ARG A 61 -3.59 -1.27 13.36
CA ARG A 61 -3.65 -1.79 12.00
C ARG A 61 -5.10 -1.93 11.58
N ARG A 62 -5.41 -1.52 10.35
CA ARG A 62 -6.72 -1.72 9.74
C ARG A 62 -6.60 -2.72 8.61
N LEU A 63 -7.34 -3.82 8.76
CA LEU A 63 -7.35 -4.96 7.85
C LEU A 63 -8.69 -5.06 7.13
N ARG A 64 -8.68 -5.61 5.93
CA ARG A 64 -9.88 -6.08 5.23
C ARG A 64 -10.26 -7.50 5.69
N ALA A 65 -11.36 -8.02 5.15
CA ALA A 65 -11.84 -9.37 5.39
C ALA A 65 -10.83 -10.47 5.00
N ASP A 66 -10.04 -10.22 3.96
CA ASP A 66 -8.98 -11.12 3.46
C ASP A 66 -7.67 -11.00 4.27
N HIS A 67 -7.70 -10.30 5.41
CA HIS A 67 -6.53 -9.99 6.23
C HIS A 67 -5.49 -9.07 5.59
N SER A 68 -5.75 -8.52 4.40
CA SER A 68 -4.86 -7.54 3.78
C SER A 68 -4.85 -6.22 4.55
N GLN A 69 -3.65 -5.68 4.77
CA GLN A 69 -3.49 -4.40 5.47
C GLN A 69 -3.87 -3.24 4.56
N ILE A 70 -4.88 -2.46 4.98
CA ILE A 70 -5.25 -1.21 4.31
C ILE A 70 -4.27 -0.12 4.71
N VAL A 71 -4.12 0.06 6.01
CA VAL A 71 -3.26 1.06 6.63
C VAL A 71 -2.91 0.62 8.04
N ALA A 72 -1.72 0.96 8.48
CA ALA A 72 -1.29 0.88 9.87
C ALA A 72 -0.66 2.20 10.30
N PHE A 73 -0.73 2.48 11.59
CA PHE A 73 -0.08 3.62 12.20
C PHE A 73 0.82 3.13 13.34
N GLY A 74 2.03 3.69 13.38
CA GLY A 74 2.98 3.53 14.49
C GLY A 74 3.14 4.86 15.21
N HIS A 75 3.20 4.83 16.54
CA HIS A 75 3.39 6.00 17.39
C HIS A 75 4.58 5.81 18.31
N THR A 76 5.30 6.91 18.54
CA THR A 76 6.32 6.97 19.60
C THR A 76 5.95 8.06 20.61
N TYR A 77 6.39 7.87 21.85
CA TYR A 77 6.08 8.75 22.96
C TYR A 77 7.33 9.03 23.77
N ASP A 78 7.42 10.23 24.35
CA ASP A 78 8.42 10.53 25.36
C ASP A 78 8.05 9.93 26.73
N ARG A 79 8.91 10.19 27.73
CA ARG A 79 8.68 9.77 29.13
C ARG A 79 7.51 10.52 29.78
N MET A 80 7.18 11.71 29.30
CA MET A 80 6.10 12.56 29.79
C MET A 80 4.76 12.32 29.07
N ASN A 81 4.68 11.24 28.27
CA ASN A 81 3.50 10.84 27.51
C ASN A 81 3.13 11.80 26.35
N ASN A 82 4.05 12.62 25.88
CA ASN A 82 3.86 13.42 24.67
C ASN A 82 4.15 12.55 23.45
N LYS A 83 3.28 12.64 22.43
CA LYS A 83 3.46 11.95 21.16
C LYS A 83 4.60 12.62 20.38
N LEU A 84 5.64 11.86 20.07
CA LEU A 84 6.83 12.35 19.35
C LEU A 84 6.71 12.16 17.85
N SER A 85 6.16 11.02 17.41
CA SER A 85 5.99 10.74 15.99
C SER A 85 4.74 9.92 15.69
N GLU A 86 4.30 10.03 14.43
CA GLU A 86 3.31 9.15 13.81
C GLU A 86 3.84 8.70 12.46
N GLU A 87 3.92 7.39 12.25
CA GLU A 87 4.33 6.78 11.00
C GLU A 87 3.15 6.05 10.37
N LYS A 88 2.77 6.42 9.14
CA LYS A 88 1.71 5.75 8.38
C LYS A 88 2.31 4.67 7.47
N ARG A 89 1.99 3.41 7.76
CA ARG A 89 2.41 2.24 6.97
C ARG A 89 1.26 1.73 6.10
N GLN A 90 1.39 1.89 4.80
CA GLN A 90 0.47 1.29 3.82
C GLN A 90 1.00 -0.06 3.31
N HIS A 91 0.13 -0.87 2.72
CA HIS A 91 0.47 -2.16 2.10
C HIS A 91 1.78 -2.10 1.27
N PRO A 92 2.68 -3.08 1.38
CA PRO A 92 4.01 -3.04 0.74
C PRO A 92 3.97 -2.83 -0.78
N ASP A 93 2.90 -3.26 -1.47
CA ASP A 93 2.76 -3.09 -2.93
C ASP A 93 2.72 -1.63 -3.40
N ARG A 94 2.51 -0.67 -2.48
CA ARG A 94 2.53 0.77 -2.78
C ARG A 94 3.79 1.50 -2.32
N GLN A 95 4.81 0.78 -1.83
CA GLN A 95 6.11 1.35 -1.48
C GLN A 95 7.15 1.25 -2.60
N ARG A 96 6.75 1.01 -3.86
CA ARG A 96 7.61 1.34 -5.01
C ARG A 96 7.68 2.86 -5.15
N VAL A 97 8.40 3.52 -4.25
CA VAL A 97 9.21 4.67 -4.66
C VAL A 97 10.21 4.07 -5.63
N VAL A 98 9.88 4.06 -6.91
CA VAL A 98 10.92 3.90 -7.94
C VAL A 98 11.88 5.04 -7.66
N PRO A 99 13.14 4.81 -7.26
CA PRO A 99 14.08 5.91 -7.31
C PRO A 99 14.07 6.35 -8.76
N LEU A 100 13.68 7.60 -9.03
CA LEU A 100 14.10 8.26 -10.26
C LEU A 100 15.62 8.22 -10.19
N ARG A 101 16.22 7.17 -10.75
CA ARG A 101 17.63 7.16 -11.12
C ARG A 101 17.73 8.25 -12.18
N PHE A 102 17.96 9.49 -11.76
CA PHE A 102 18.71 10.43 -12.56
C PHE A 102 20.10 9.81 -12.70
N SER A 103 20.26 8.91 -13.68
CA SER A 103 21.57 8.66 -14.24
C SER A 103 21.96 9.95 -14.95
N LEU A 104 22.58 10.87 -14.23
CA LEU A 104 23.48 11.83 -14.85
C LEU A 104 24.63 10.98 -15.40
N SER A 105 24.44 10.48 -16.61
CA SER A 105 25.57 10.06 -17.44
C SER A 105 26.46 11.30 -17.55
N PRO A 106 27.75 11.25 -17.15
CA PRO A 106 28.68 12.29 -17.54
C PRO A 106 28.93 12.08 -19.04
N LEU A 107 28.06 12.66 -19.88
CA LEU A 107 28.35 12.82 -21.29
C LEU A 107 29.50 13.81 -21.39
N ALA A 108 30.65 13.25 -21.77
CA ALA A 108 31.87 13.94 -22.11
C ALA A 108 31.60 15.29 -22.80
N VAL A 109 32.22 16.34 -22.26
CA VAL A 109 32.38 17.63 -22.92
C VAL A 109 33.08 17.36 -24.25
N ARG A 110 32.33 17.40 -25.36
CA ARG A 110 32.89 17.37 -26.71
C ARG A 110 33.09 18.81 -27.17
N PRO A 111 34.33 19.26 -27.45
CA PRO A 111 34.57 20.62 -27.94
C PRO A 111 33.96 20.85 -29.33
N TRP A 112 33.42 22.05 -29.49
CA TRP A 112 32.63 22.55 -30.61
C TRP A 112 33.51 22.99 -31.80
N ALA A 113 34.28 22.06 -32.38
CA ALA A 113 35.08 22.36 -33.56
C ALA A 113 35.14 21.17 -34.52
N ALA A 114 34.29 21.18 -35.54
CA ALA A 114 34.55 20.69 -36.91
C ALA A 114 33.21 20.44 -37.63
N GLN A 115 32.54 21.52 -38.03
CA GLN A 115 31.42 21.49 -38.95
C GLN A 115 31.89 22.02 -40.30
N ARG A 116 32.29 21.13 -41.22
CA ARG A 116 32.18 21.36 -42.68
C ARG A 116 32.68 20.19 -43.53
N GLN A 117 31.91 19.92 -44.58
CA GLN A 117 32.24 19.15 -45.80
C GLN A 117 32.22 17.61 -45.56
N GLN A 118 31.58 16.75 -46.35
CA GLN A 118 31.21 16.71 -47.77
C GLN A 118 29.94 15.82 -47.85
N ARG A 119 28.79 16.23 -48.42
CA ARG A 119 28.48 16.46 -49.83
C ARG A 119 28.89 15.27 -50.73
N TRP A 120 27.85 14.53 -51.18
CA TRP A 120 27.77 13.62 -52.34
C TRP A 120 28.41 12.23 -52.27
N ALA A 121 27.57 11.21 -52.04
CA ALA A 121 27.70 9.92 -52.71
C ALA A 121 26.29 9.32 -52.95
N ARG A 122 26.01 9.00 -54.21
CA ARG A 122 24.73 8.50 -54.74
C ARG A 122 24.45 7.06 -54.27
N PRO A 123 23.18 6.64 -54.08
CA PRO A 123 22.86 5.23 -53.89
C PRO A 123 23.05 4.46 -55.21
N LYS A 124 23.88 3.42 -55.17
CA LYS A 124 24.05 2.47 -56.27
C LYS A 124 22.88 1.48 -56.22
N VAL A 125 21.93 1.65 -57.12
CA VAL A 125 20.87 0.67 -57.40
C VAL A 125 21.55 -0.55 -58.02
N ILE A 126 21.39 -1.72 -57.39
CA ILE A 126 21.68 -3.00 -58.03
C ILE A 126 20.33 -3.71 -58.20
N CYS A 127 19.87 -3.73 -59.44
CA CYS A 127 18.83 -4.63 -59.92
C CYS A 127 19.42 -6.04 -59.99
N THR A 128 18.75 -7.02 -59.37
CA THR A 128 18.86 -8.42 -59.78
C THR A 128 17.49 -8.89 -60.23
N SER A 129 17.40 -9.15 -61.54
CA SER A 129 16.26 -9.65 -62.27
C SER A 129 16.24 -11.18 -62.33
N ARG A 130 15.03 -11.76 -62.34
CA ARG A 130 14.63 -13.07 -62.94
C ARG A 130 15.11 -14.34 -62.22
N CYS A 131 14.36 -15.45 -62.15
CA CYS A 131 13.07 -15.85 -62.75
C CYS A 131 12.41 -16.95 -61.86
N PRO A 132 11.10 -17.19 -62.01
CA PRO A 132 10.35 -18.23 -61.29
C PRO A 132 10.41 -19.60 -62.00
N SER A 133 10.11 -20.66 -61.27
CA SER A 133 9.68 -21.97 -61.80
C SER A 133 8.19 -22.13 -61.54
#